data_AF-A0A9D4TC96-F1
#
_entry.id   AF-A0A9D4TC96-F1
#
_cell.length_a   1.000
_cell.length_b   1.000
_cell.length_c   1.000
_cell.angle_alpha   90.00
_cell.angle_beta   90.00
_cell.angle_gamma   90.00
#
_symmetry.space_group_name_H-M   'P 1'
#
loop_
_entity.id
_entity.type
_entity.pdbx_description
1 polymer ?
#
loop_
_entity_poly.entity_id
_entity_poly.type
_entity_poly.pdbx_seq_one_letter_code
_entity_poly.pdbx_strand_id
1 'polypeptide(L)'
;MFLVLSAKRLSRCLHDDMLRHVLQSPVSFFDESPRGRILNRFSTDLEYVDVRTFLNEKQSVQNTITTLSKAAVIGTQSPMLVGVAMVITAIIAFGMSVAVKVSHSARYHESLATSRLLQHTTETVDSLSSVRAYGVTEWFWRHCCRLVDDAMRGYLCFGVTFRFVRTLTATGGFVVVMCTLLANVLFPGPNGPDPSSLGLALSSACSRAPLHKLQEFENLMKRGGRKRLFEEAPSAEKRQKQLCLNSMFSKQAVSQHTLDKLVTTFVVEGLPSFSIVEEQAFKDIEEHLAPGRKTLTRQMLTDHFDA
;
A
#
# COMPACT_ATOMS: atom_id res chain seq x y z
N MET A 1 -13.77 22.44 4.70
CA MET A 1 -12.91 22.81 5.86
C MET A 1 -12.58 21.60 6.74
N PHE A 2 -13.56 20.84 7.22
CA PHE A 2 -13.34 19.65 8.06
C PHE A 2 -12.38 18.61 7.48
N LEU A 3 -12.54 18.21 6.21
CA LEU A 3 -11.64 17.23 5.55
C LEU A 3 -10.18 17.69 5.56
N VAL A 4 -9.92 18.98 5.34
CA VAL A 4 -8.56 19.54 5.34
C VAL A 4 -7.95 19.49 6.73
N LEU A 5 -8.74 19.76 7.77
CA LEU A 5 -8.28 19.70 9.15
C LEU A 5 -8.01 18.25 9.59
N SER A 6 -8.86 17.32 9.20
CA SER A 6 -8.68 15.89 9.48
C SER A 6 -7.43 15.33 8.77
N ALA A 7 -7.22 15.66 7.49
CA ALA A 7 -6.03 15.25 6.76
C ALA A 7 -4.74 15.80 7.38
N LYS A 8 -4.74 17.09 7.78
CA LYS A 8 -3.60 17.70 8.50
C LYS A 8 -3.30 17.02 9.84
N ARG A 9 -4.33 16.63 10.59
CA ARG A 9 -4.16 15.89 11.86
C ARG A 9 -3.58 14.50 11.61
N LEU A 10 -4.12 13.78 10.61
CA LEU A 10 -3.65 12.46 10.22
C LEU A 10 -2.17 12.48 9.80
N SER A 11 -1.78 13.46 8.98
CA SER A 11 -0.39 13.71 8.58
C SER A 11 0.54 13.86 9.78
N ARG A 12 0.17 14.72 10.73
CA ARG A 12 0.95 14.95 11.96
C ARG A 12 1.07 13.69 12.80
N CYS A 13 -0.02 12.97 13.03
CA CYS A 13 0.02 11.72 13.78
C CYS A 13 0.92 10.67 13.10
N LEU A 14 0.83 10.52 11.78
CA LEU A 14 1.69 9.61 11.02
C LEU A 14 3.16 10.01 11.07
N HIS A 15 3.46 11.30 10.93
CA HIS A 15 4.82 11.82 11.06
C HIS A 15 5.38 11.56 12.47
N ASP A 16 4.61 11.87 13.51
CA ASP A 16 5.02 11.70 14.91
C ASP A 16 5.23 10.22 15.26
N ASP A 17 4.35 9.33 14.78
CA ASP A 17 4.51 7.89 14.97
C ASP A 17 5.71 7.34 14.20
N MET A 18 5.92 7.75 12.95
CA MET A 18 7.11 7.36 12.18
C MET A 18 8.40 7.84 12.88
N LEU A 19 8.42 9.08 13.36
CA LEU A 19 9.56 9.65 14.07
C LEU A 19 9.86 8.88 15.36
N ARG A 20 8.82 8.57 16.15
CA ARG A 20 8.96 7.75 17.37
C ARG A 20 9.57 6.38 17.08
N HIS A 21 9.11 5.69 16.05
CA HIS A 21 9.64 4.38 15.68
C HIS A 21 11.10 4.45 15.22
N VAL A 22 11.48 5.48 14.47
CA VAL A 22 12.89 5.67 14.07
C VAL A 22 13.77 5.95 15.30
N LEU A 23 13.34 6.82 16.21
CA LEU A 23 14.10 7.14 17.43
C LEU A 23 14.25 5.95 18.39
N GLN A 24 13.33 5.00 18.37
CA GLN A 24 13.36 3.78 19.19
C GLN A 24 14.05 2.59 18.50
N SER A 25 14.48 2.75 17.25
CA SER A 25 15.15 1.69 16.50
C SER A 25 16.59 1.45 17.00
N PRO A 26 17.08 0.21 16.98
CA PRO A 26 18.45 -0.10 17.39
C PRO A 26 19.48 0.52 16.43
N VAL A 27 20.71 0.75 16.90
CA VAL A 27 21.78 1.38 16.09
C VAL A 27 22.03 0.60 14.79
N SER A 28 21.93 -0.74 14.82
CA SER A 28 22.08 -1.60 13.63
C SER A 28 21.12 -1.28 12.50
N PHE A 29 19.93 -0.74 12.78
CA PHE A 29 18.98 -0.30 11.75
C PHE A 29 19.55 0.84 10.89
N PHE A 30 20.35 1.71 11.48
CA PHE A 30 20.95 2.86 10.79
C PHE A 30 22.19 2.46 9.97
N ASP A 31 22.81 1.33 10.29
CA ASP A 31 23.91 0.77 9.49
C ASP A 31 23.37 0.08 8.23
N GLU A 32 22.23 -0.59 8.32
CA GLU A 32 21.57 -1.26 7.17
C GLU A 32 20.81 -0.29 6.25
N SER A 33 20.29 0.81 6.80
CA SER A 33 19.47 1.78 6.06
C SER A 33 20.16 3.13 5.93
N PRO A 34 20.60 3.53 4.72
CA PRO A 34 21.27 4.81 4.56
C PRO A 34 20.31 5.96 4.90
N ARG A 35 20.82 6.99 5.58
CA ARG A 35 20.06 8.20 5.98
C ARG A 35 19.18 8.79 4.86
N GLY A 36 19.62 8.70 3.60
CA GLY A 36 18.86 9.14 2.44
C GLY A 36 17.58 8.34 2.17
N ARG A 37 17.57 7.02 2.45
CA ARG A 37 16.38 6.16 2.31
C ARG A 37 15.31 6.52 3.34
N ILE A 38 15.73 6.80 4.58
CA ILE A 38 14.85 7.25 5.65
C ILE A 38 14.21 8.59 5.27
N LEU A 39 15.03 9.57 4.87
CA LEU A 39 14.53 10.89 4.45
C LEU A 39 13.59 10.81 3.23
N ASN A 40 13.93 9.98 2.24
CA ASN A 40 13.09 9.78 1.07
C ASN A 40 11.75 9.12 1.43
N ARG A 41 11.74 8.21 2.41
CA ARG A 41 10.51 7.58 2.92
C ARG A 41 9.63 8.58 3.64
N PHE A 42 10.18 9.39 4.55
CA PHE A 42 9.44 10.48 5.20
C PHE A 42 8.85 11.45 4.16
N SER A 43 9.65 11.89 3.19
CA SER A 43 9.20 12.88 2.20
C SER A 43 8.13 12.29 1.27
N THR A 44 8.40 11.14 0.65
CA THR A 44 7.53 10.55 -0.38
C THR A 44 6.26 9.93 0.21
N ASP A 45 6.36 9.22 1.34
CA ASP A 45 5.18 8.58 1.94
C ASP A 45 4.24 9.61 2.56
N LEU A 46 4.76 10.67 3.20
CA LEU A 46 3.91 11.75 3.73
C LEU A 46 3.29 12.57 2.60
N GLU A 47 4.03 12.91 1.54
CA GLU A 47 3.46 13.60 0.39
C GLU A 47 2.32 12.80 -0.24
N TYR A 48 2.49 11.48 -0.36
CA TYR A 48 1.45 10.60 -0.87
C TYR A 48 0.21 10.62 0.03
N VAL A 49 0.39 10.49 1.35
CA VAL A 49 -0.74 10.52 2.28
C VAL A 49 -1.44 11.89 2.23
N ASP A 50 -0.70 12.98 2.25
CA ASP A 50 -1.24 14.32 2.40
C ASP A 50 -1.95 14.81 1.15
N VAL A 51 -1.36 14.60 -0.01
CA VAL A 51 -1.89 15.13 -1.27
C VAL A 51 -2.83 14.14 -1.92
N ARG A 52 -2.40 12.88 -2.11
CA ARG A 52 -3.18 11.89 -2.87
C ARG A 52 -4.39 11.40 -2.09
N THR A 53 -4.24 11.09 -0.80
CA THR A 53 -5.35 10.59 0.02
C THR A 53 -6.43 11.66 0.15
N PHE A 54 -6.04 12.90 0.45
CA PHE A 54 -6.99 14.01 0.59
C PHE A 54 -7.78 14.27 -0.70
N LEU A 55 -7.10 14.33 -1.86
CA LEU A 55 -7.77 14.54 -3.14
C LEU A 55 -8.76 13.41 -3.46
N ASN A 56 -8.37 12.17 -3.19
CA ASN A 56 -9.21 11.00 -3.43
C ASN A 56 -10.40 10.94 -2.45
N GLU A 57 -10.19 11.25 -1.17
CA GLU A 57 -11.23 11.29 -0.15
C GLU A 57 -12.24 12.40 -0.45
N LYS A 58 -11.76 13.62 -0.78
CA LYS A 58 -12.62 14.73 -1.19
C LYS A 58 -13.51 14.33 -2.36
N GLN A 59 -12.92 13.70 -3.37
CA GLN A 59 -13.66 13.25 -4.53
C GLN A 59 -14.67 12.15 -4.17
N SER A 60 -14.29 11.19 -3.33
CA SER A 60 -15.17 10.12 -2.86
C SER A 60 -16.39 10.67 -2.13
N VAL A 61 -16.21 11.60 -1.19
CA VAL A 61 -17.29 12.27 -0.45
C VAL A 61 -18.21 13.02 -1.41
N GLN A 62 -17.64 13.82 -2.32
CA GLN A 62 -18.42 14.55 -3.33
C GLN A 62 -19.25 13.59 -4.21
N ASN A 63 -18.68 12.45 -4.57
CA ASN A 63 -19.34 11.45 -5.39
C ASN A 63 -20.51 10.79 -4.67
N THR A 64 -20.32 10.43 -3.40
CA THR A 64 -21.37 9.83 -2.57
C THR A 64 -22.54 10.79 -2.38
N ILE A 65 -22.25 12.07 -2.07
CA ILE A 65 -23.28 13.11 -1.93
C ILE A 65 -24.03 13.30 -3.26
N THR A 66 -23.31 13.39 -4.38
CA THR A 66 -23.92 13.55 -5.72
C THR A 66 -24.77 12.34 -6.11
N THR A 67 -24.37 11.13 -5.70
CA THR A 67 -25.14 9.90 -5.99
C THR A 67 -26.40 9.85 -5.13
N LEU A 68 -26.30 10.22 -3.85
CA LEU A 68 -27.45 10.31 -2.94
C LEU A 68 -28.43 11.38 -3.39
N SER A 69 -27.97 12.55 -3.84
CA SER A 69 -28.83 13.60 -4.36
C SER A 69 -29.57 13.16 -5.61
N LYS A 70 -28.93 12.43 -6.52
CA LYS A 70 -29.58 11.85 -7.71
C LYS A 70 -30.65 10.84 -7.33
N ALA A 71 -30.35 9.94 -6.39
CA ALA A 71 -31.33 8.98 -5.89
C ALA A 71 -32.55 9.66 -5.25
N ALA A 72 -32.33 10.72 -4.48
CA ALA A 72 -33.41 11.50 -3.86
C ALA A 72 -34.29 12.24 -4.89
N VAL A 73 -33.69 12.82 -5.94
CA VAL A 73 -34.42 13.48 -7.03
C VAL A 73 -35.30 12.49 -7.77
N ILE A 74 -34.76 11.31 -8.13
CA ILE A 74 -35.54 10.25 -8.79
C ILE A 74 -36.68 9.76 -7.88
N GLY A 75 -36.42 9.64 -6.57
CA GLY A 75 -37.39 9.20 -5.57
C GLY A 75 -38.60 10.12 -5.40
N THR A 76 -38.42 11.43 -5.55
CA THR A 76 -39.45 12.44 -5.29
C THR A 76 -40.34 12.75 -6.49
N GLN A 77 -39.88 12.49 -7.71
CA GLN A 77 -40.56 12.95 -8.93
C GLN A 77 -41.65 12.02 -9.44
N SER A 78 -41.46 10.71 -9.36
CA SER A 78 -42.49 9.75 -9.78
C SER A 78 -42.30 8.40 -9.11
N PRO A 79 -43.18 7.99 -8.19
CA PRO A 79 -43.09 6.69 -7.53
C PRO A 79 -43.18 5.51 -8.51
N MET A 80 -43.82 5.68 -9.68
CA MET A 80 -43.83 4.65 -10.73
C MET A 80 -42.44 4.45 -11.36
N LEU A 81 -41.67 5.52 -11.53
CA LEU A 81 -40.31 5.46 -12.08
C LEU A 81 -39.28 4.93 -11.07
N VAL A 82 -39.57 5.03 -9.77
CA VAL A 82 -38.70 4.48 -8.71
C VAL A 82 -38.53 2.97 -8.86
N GLY A 83 -39.58 2.23 -9.21
CA GLY A 83 -39.49 0.78 -9.42
C GLY A 83 -38.51 0.43 -10.53
N VAL A 84 -38.60 1.09 -11.69
CA VAL A 84 -37.69 0.88 -12.83
C VAL A 84 -36.27 1.30 -12.47
N ALA A 85 -36.10 2.45 -11.81
CA ALA A 85 -34.80 2.96 -11.38
C ALA A 85 -34.12 2.04 -10.36
N MET A 86 -34.87 1.43 -9.44
CA MET A 86 -34.36 0.46 -8.47
C MET A 86 -33.79 -0.78 -9.17
N VAL A 87 -34.51 -1.34 -10.15
CA VAL A 87 -34.03 -2.51 -10.91
C VAL A 87 -32.75 -2.18 -11.66
N ILE A 88 -32.70 -1.04 -12.36
CA ILE A 88 -31.50 -0.60 -13.10
C ILE A 88 -30.33 -0.36 -12.13
N THR A 89 -30.59 0.26 -10.98
CA THR A 89 -29.56 0.51 -9.96
C THR A 89 -29.01 -0.80 -9.40
N ALA A 90 -29.86 -1.81 -9.16
CA ALA A 90 -29.42 -3.12 -8.72
C ALA A 90 -28.51 -3.82 -9.75
N ILE A 91 -28.86 -3.74 -11.04
CA ILE A 91 -28.04 -4.26 -12.15
C ILE A 91 -26.67 -3.55 -12.19
N ILE A 92 -26.67 -2.22 -12.08
CA ILE A 92 -25.43 -1.43 -12.04
C ILE A 92 -24.60 -1.80 -10.81
N ALA A 93 -25.20 -1.93 -9.63
CA ALA A 93 -24.51 -2.29 -8.38
C ALA A 93 -23.88 -3.70 -8.46
N PHE A 94 -24.58 -4.66 -9.07
CA PHE A 94 -24.04 -5.98 -9.34
C PHE A 94 -22.85 -5.91 -10.31
N GLY A 95 -23.02 -5.22 -11.44
CA GLY A 95 -21.95 -5.02 -12.42
C GLY A 95 -20.72 -4.33 -11.83
N MET A 96 -20.93 -3.34 -10.95
CA MET A 96 -19.87 -2.67 -10.19
C MET A 96 -19.14 -3.62 -9.26
N SER A 97 -19.86 -4.46 -8.53
CA SER A 97 -19.26 -5.42 -7.60
C SER A 97 -18.33 -6.42 -8.32
N VAL A 98 -18.73 -6.87 -9.51
CA VAL A 98 -17.90 -7.72 -10.37
C VAL A 98 -16.71 -6.93 -10.93
N ALA A 99 -16.95 -5.73 -11.45
CA ALA A 99 -15.90 -4.88 -12.02
C ALA A 99 -14.82 -4.52 -10.99
N VAL A 100 -15.19 -4.24 -9.74
CA VAL A 100 -14.24 -3.98 -8.65
C VAL A 100 -13.34 -5.19 -8.44
N LYS A 101 -13.91 -6.40 -8.32
CA LYS A 101 -13.15 -7.65 -8.13
C LYS A 101 -12.15 -7.88 -9.27
N VAL A 102 -12.61 -7.76 -10.52
CA VAL A 102 -11.76 -7.93 -11.72
C VAL A 102 -10.66 -6.87 -11.77
N SER A 103 -11.01 -5.60 -11.52
CA SER A 103 -10.05 -4.50 -11.55
C SER A 103 -8.94 -4.65 -10.52
N HIS A 104 -9.26 -5.18 -9.34
CA HIS A 104 -8.27 -5.45 -8.31
C HIS A 104 -7.28 -6.53 -8.73
N SER A 105 -7.76 -7.65 -9.28
CA SER A 105 -6.90 -8.72 -9.81
C SER A 105 -6.03 -8.23 -10.97
N ALA A 106 -6.58 -7.42 -11.88
CA ALA A 106 -5.84 -6.81 -12.98
C ALA A 106 -4.73 -5.88 -12.49
N ARG A 107 -5.04 -4.99 -11.53
CA ARG A 107 -4.06 -4.08 -10.90
C ARG A 107 -3.00 -4.82 -10.08
N TYR A 108 -3.33 -5.97 -9.52
CA TYR A 108 -2.36 -6.82 -8.84
C TYR A 108 -1.38 -7.44 -9.84
N HIS A 109 -1.90 -8.01 -10.93
CA HIS A 109 -1.08 -8.58 -12.00
C HIS A 109 -0.15 -7.54 -12.64
N GLU A 110 -0.69 -6.35 -12.96
CA GLU A 110 0.09 -5.21 -13.48
C GLU A 110 1.26 -4.85 -12.55
N SER A 111 1.01 -4.77 -11.24
CA SER A 111 2.04 -4.44 -10.25
C SER A 111 3.17 -5.49 -10.22
N LEU A 112 2.81 -6.78 -10.26
CA LEU A 112 3.79 -7.86 -10.27
C LEU A 112 4.62 -7.86 -11.56
N ALA A 113 3.97 -7.68 -12.71
CA ALA A 113 4.64 -7.64 -14.01
C ALA A 113 5.59 -6.43 -14.11
N THR A 114 5.16 -5.27 -13.64
CA THR A 114 5.98 -4.05 -13.62
C THR A 114 7.20 -4.22 -12.72
N SER A 115 7.06 -4.86 -11.55
CA SER A 115 8.18 -5.15 -10.66
C SER A 115 9.24 -6.04 -11.34
N ARG A 116 8.81 -7.08 -12.06
CA ARG A 116 9.73 -7.95 -12.83
C ARG A 116 10.43 -7.20 -13.96
N LEU A 117 9.71 -6.33 -14.66
CA LEU A 117 10.27 -5.48 -15.71
C LEU A 117 11.36 -4.55 -15.16
N LEU A 118 11.09 -3.88 -14.04
CA LEU A 118 12.06 -3.00 -13.39
C LEU A 118 13.29 -3.78 -12.93
N GLN A 119 13.10 -4.95 -12.32
CA GLN A 119 14.21 -5.81 -11.91
C GLN A 119 15.08 -6.21 -13.11
N HIS A 120 14.49 -6.74 -14.19
CA HIS A 120 15.22 -7.11 -15.40
C HIS A 120 15.96 -5.91 -16.01
N THR A 121 15.36 -4.72 -15.98
CA THR A 121 15.98 -3.50 -16.51
C THR A 121 17.20 -3.10 -15.69
N THR A 122 17.09 -3.13 -14.35
CA THR A 122 18.22 -2.85 -13.46
C THR A 122 19.37 -3.85 -13.67
N GLU A 123 19.06 -5.16 -13.68
CA GLU A 123 20.05 -6.22 -13.94
C GLU A 123 20.74 -6.06 -15.30
N THR A 124 19.99 -5.66 -16.34
CA THR A 124 20.53 -5.43 -17.68
C THR A 124 21.44 -4.20 -17.73
N VAL A 125 21.10 -3.13 -17.00
CA VAL A 125 21.93 -1.92 -16.93
C VAL A 125 23.25 -2.22 -16.21
N ASP A 126 23.20 -2.95 -15.10
CA ASP A 126 24.38 -3.31 -14.32
C ASP A 126 25.30 -4.28 -15.09
N SER A 127 24.74 -5.18 -15.91
CA SER A 127 25.47 -6.18 -16.68
C SER A 127 25.67 -5.83 -18.17
N LEU A 128 25.45 -4.57 -18.56
CA LEU A 128 25.41 -4.15 -19.96
C LEU A 128 26.71 -4.43 -20.73
N SER A 129 27.86 -4.30 -20.08
CA SER A 129 29.18 -4.62 -20.66
C SER A 129 29.27 -6.10 -21.02
N SER A 130 28.85 -7.00 -20.12
CA SER A 130 28.82 -8.44 -20.35
C SER A 130 27.85 -8.82 -21.47
N VAL A 131 26.63 -8.27 -21.47
CA VAL A 131 25.62 -8.54 -22.52
C VAL A 131 26.14 -8.17 -23.91
N ARG A 132 26.85 -7.04 -24.03
CA ARG A 132 27.49 -6.62 -25.29
C ARG A 132 28.67 -7.51 -25.67
N ALA A 133 29.51 -7.88 -24.71
CA ALA A 133 30.68 -8.75 -24.95
C ALA A 133 30.28 -10.13 -25.48
N TYR A 134 29.18 -10.71 -24.99
CA TYR A 134 28.65 -12.00 -25.47
C TYR A 134 27.78 -11.90 -26.74
N GLY A 135 27.48 -10.69 -27.23
CA GLY A 135 26.68 -10.51 -28.44
C GLY A 135 25.20 -10.93 -28.32
N VAL A 136 24.67 -11.06 -27.09
CA VAL A 136 23.30 -11.57 -26.82
C VAL A 136 22.24 -10.49 -26.62
N THR A 137 22.53 -9.25 -27.02
CA THR A 137 21.65 -8.07 -26.87
C THR A 137 20.25 -8.30 -27.41
N GLU A 138 20.12 -8.93 -28.58
CA GLU A 138 18.84 -9.16 -29.25
C GLU A 138 17.94 -10.14 -28.46
N TRP A 139 18.53 -11.13 -27.79
CA TRP A 139 17.77 -12.05 -26.93
C TRP A 139 17.22 -11.32 -25.69
N PHE A 140 18.06 -10.49 -25.05
CA PHE A 140 17.65 -9.65 -23.91
C PHE A 140 16.55 -8.65 -24.31
N TRP A 141 16.69 -8.03 -25.49
CA TRP A 141 15.68 -7.13 -26.04
C TRP A 141 14.33 -7.82 -26.22
N ARG A 142 14.31 -8.98 -26.88
CA ARG A 142 13.09 -9.78 -27.05
C ARG A 142 12.49 -10.23 -25.72
N HIS A 143 13.32 -10.56 -24.73
CA HIS A 143 12.84 -10.89 -23.40
C HIS A 143 12.18 -9.68 -22.73
N CYS A 144 12.82 -8.51 -22.77
CA CYS A 144 12.26 -7.26 -22.26
C CYS A 144 10.91 -6.91 -22.90
N CYS A 145 10.79 -7.05 -24.23
CA CYS A 145 9.52 -6.82 -24.94
C CYS A 145 8.39 -7.71 -24.40
N ARG A 146 8.65 -8.99 -24.14
CA ARG A 146 7.65 -9.89 -23.54
C ARG A 146 7.22 -9.46 -22.14
N LEU A 147 8.16 -8.98 -21.32
CA LEU A 147 7.84 -8.46 -19.98
C LEU A 147 6.98 -7.19 -20.06
N VAL A 148 7.27 -6.30 -21.01
CA VAL A 148 6.47 -5.10 -21.27
C VAL A 148 5.06 -5.47 -21.73
N ASP A 149 4.93 -6.43 -22.65
CA ASP A 149 3.62 -6.92 -23.11
C ASP A 149 2.79 -7.49 -21.96
N ASP A 150 3.41 -8.26 -21.06
CA ASP A 150 2.74 -8.81 -19.88
C ASP A 150 2.29 -7.73 -18.88
N ALA A 151 3.09 -6.67 -18.70
CA ALA A 151 2.69 -5.52 -17.91
C ALA A 151 1.52 -4.76 -18.56
N MET A 152 1.59 -4.56 -19.88
CA MET A 152 0.56 -3.88 -20.66
C MET A 152 -0.78 -4.63 -20.63
N ARG A 153 -0.76 -5.97 -20.66
CA ARG A 153 -1.98 -6.80 -20.52
C ARG A 153 -2.76 -6.48 -19.23
N GLY A 154 -2.05 -6.32 -18.10
CA GLY A 154 -2.67 -5.95 -16.83
C GLY A 154 -3.34 -4.56 -16.88
N TYR A 155 -2.63 -3.59 -17.46
CA TYR A 155 -3.14 -2.23 -17.65
C TYR A 155 -4.36 -2.17 -18.59
N LEU A 156 -4.31 -2.89 -19.72
CA LEU A 156 -5.41 -2.96 -20.68
C LEU A 156 -6.65 -3.62 -20.06
N CYS A 157 -6.49 -4.71 -19.30
CA CYS A 157 -7.58 -5.37 -18.59
C CYS A 157 -8.31 -4.42 -17.62
N PHE A 158 -7.55 -3.61 -16.88
CA PHE A 158 -8.11 -2.56 -16.03
C PHE A 158 -8.89 -1.52 -16.87
N GLY A 159 -8.31 -1.08 -18.00
CA GLY A 159 -8.96 -0.13 -18.91
C GLY A 159 -10.28 -0.65 -19.51
N VAL A 160 -10.33 -1.92 -19.92
CA VAL A 160 -11.56 -2.55 -20.44
C VAL A 160 -12.63 -2.65 -19.37
N THR A 161 -12.26 -3.07 -18.16
CA THR A 161 -13.18 -3.15 -17.01
C THR A 161 -13.81 -1.79 -16.70
N PHE A 162 -13.00 -0.72 -16.76
CA PHE A 162 -13.51 0.63 -16.57
C PHE A 162 -14.48 1.06 -17.69
N ARG A 163 -14.15 0.74 -18.95
CA ARG A 163 -15.06 1.04 -20.07
C ARG A 163 -16.38 0.28 -19.97
N PHE A 164 -16.34 -0.98 -19.53
CA PHE A 164 -17.54 -1.78 -19.30
C PHE A 164 -18.50 -1.11 -18.30
N VAL A 165 -18.00 -0.72 -17.11
CA VAL A 165 -18.79 0.00 -16.11
C VAL A 165 -19.39 1.29 -16.66
N ARG A 166 -18.60 2.05 -17.40
CA ARG A 166 -19.04 3.31 -18.00
C ARG A 166 -20.15 3.08 -19.03
N THR A 167 -20.01 2.06 -19.87
CA THR A 167 -21.05 1.69 -20.84
C THR A 167 -22.31 1.21 -20.13
N LEU A 168 -22.20 0.37 -19.10
CA LEU A 168 -23.34 -0.12 -18.30
C LEU A 168 -24.11 1.03 -17.63
N THR A 169 -23.39 2.02 -17.09
CA THR A 169 -24.01 3.20 -16.47
C THR A 169 -24.68 4.09 -17.52
N ALA A 170 -24.06 4.25 -18.70
CA ALA A 170 -24.60 5.06 -19.78
C ALA A 170 -25.86 4.42 -20.39
N THR A 171 -25.89 3.10 -20.59
CA THR A 171 -27.09 2.39 -21.05
C THR A 171 -28.20 2.43 -20.02
N GLY A 172 -27.88 2.26 -18.73
CA GLY A 172 -28.86 2.42 -17.64
C GLY A 172 -29.49 3.81 -17.62
N GLY A 173 -28.68 4.88 -17.74
CA GLY A 173 -29.18 6.25 -17.84
C GLY A 173 -30.05 6.50 -19.07
N PHE A 174 -29.66 5.95 -20.23
CA PHE A 174 -30.44 6.06 -21.46
C PHE A 174 -31.81 5.38 -21.34
N VAL A 175 -31.88 4.19 -20.71
CA VAL A 175 -33.15 3.49 -20.47
C VAL A 175 -34.06 4.31 -19.54
N VAL A 176 -33.53 4.88 -18.45
CA VAL A 176 -34.31 5.74 -17.56
C VAL A 176 -34.88 6.94 -18.30
N VAL A 177 -34.07 7.62 -19.12
CA VAL A 177 -34.51 8.74 -19.96
C VAL A 177 -35.62 8.31 -20.91
N MET A 178 -35.46 7.19 -21.63
CA MET A 178 -36.49 6.70 -22.55
C MET A 178 -37.79 6.32 -21.84
N CYS A 179 -37.71 5.67 -20.68
CA CYS A 179 -38.88 5.36 -19.86
C CYS A 179 -39.59 6.64 -19.37
N THR A 180 -38.85 7.68 -18.98
CA THR A 180 -39.46 8.96 -18.55
C THR A 180 -40.18 9.66 -19.69
N LEU A 181 -39.62 9.66 -20.90
CA LEU A 181 -40.25 10.24 -22.09
C LEU A 181 -41.50 9.45 -22.50
N LEU A 182 -41.44 8.12 -22.51
CA LEU A 182 -42.58 7.26 -22.82
C LEU A 182 -43.71 7.41 -21.80
N ALA A 183 -43.39 7.47 -20.51
CA ALA A 183 -44.38 7.70 -19.45
C ALA A 183 -45.11 9.04 -19.63
N ASN A 184 -44.40 10.09 -20.03
CA ASN A 184 -45.02 11.39 -20.31
C ASN A 184 -45.96 11.34 -21.54
N VAL A 185 -45.60 10.59 -22.59
CA VAL A 185 -46.44 10.44 -23.78
C VAL A 185 -47.67 9.56 -23.53
N LEU A 186 -47.55 8.52 -22.70
CA LEU A 186 -48.66 7.59 -22.40
C LEU A 186 -49.71 8.15 -21.44
N PHE A 187 -49.34 9.07 -20.54
CA PHE A 187 -50.27 9.66 -19.56
C PHE A 187 -50.44 11.19 -19.75
N PRO A 188 -51.02 11.64 -20.88
CA PRO A 188 -51.36 13.05 -21.06
C PRO A 188 -52.61 13.38 -20.24
N GLY A 189 -52.43 13.83 -19.00
CA GLY A 189 -53.53 14.23 -18.13
C GLY A 189 -53.10 15.24 -17.06
N PRO A 190 -54.06 15.83 -16.32
CA PRO A 190 -53.79 16.80 -15.24
C PRO A 190 -53.00 16.21 -14.04
N ASN A 191 -52.83 14.89 -13.99
CA ASN A 191 -51.96 14.16 -13.05
C ASN A 191 -50.62 13.76 -13.70
N GLY A 192 -50.30 14.28 -14.87
CA GLY A 192 -49.02 14.06 -15.54
C GLY A 192 -47.87 14.74 -14.78
N PRO A 193 -46.64 14.20 -14.88
CA PRO A 193 -45.49 14.82 -14.23
C PRO A 193 -45.21 16.21 -14.79
N ASP A 194 -45.01 17.19 -13.91
CA ASP A 194 -44.72 18.57 -14.30
C ASP A 194 -43.50 18.63 -15.25
N PRO A 195 -43.50 19.46 -16.30
CA PRO A 195 -42.38 19.55 -17.26
C PRO A 195 -41.03 19.87 -16.60
N SER A 196 -41.05 20.64 -15.50
CA SER A 196 -39.88 20.96 -14.68
C SER A 196 -39.32 19.72 -13.95
N SER A 197 -40.19 18.86 -13.43
CA SER A 197 -39.81 17.60 -12.80
C SER A 197 -39.17 16.64 -13.81
N LEU A 198 -39.71 16.57 -15.02
CA LEU A 198 -39.12 15.80 -16.11
C LEU A 198 -37.72 16.32 -16.50
N GLY A 199 -37.54 17.65 -16.62
CA GLY A 199 -36.24 18.24 -16.90
C GLY A 199 -35.18 17.90 -15.85
N LEU A 200 -35.56 17.90 -14.58
CA LEU A 200 -34.71 17.51 -13.46
C LEU A 200 -34.39 16.00 -13.45
N ALA A 201 -35.35 15.14 -13.81
CA ALA A 201 -35.13 13.69 -13.96
C ALA A 201 -34.15 13.40 -15.10
N LEU A 202 -34.35 14.05 -16.25
CA LEU A 202 -33.47 13.93 -17.42
C LEU A 202 -32.06 14.45 -17.12
N SER A 203 -31.95 15.61 -16.46
CA SER A 203 -30.65 16.19 -16.10
C SER A 203 -29.90 15.34 -15.08
N SER A 204 -30.61 14.70 -14.13
CA SER A 204 -30.00 13.81 -13.13
C SER A 204 -29.58 12.47 -13.72
N ALA A 205 -30.33 11.92 -14.68
CA ALA A 205 -29.99 10.68 -15.41
C ALA A 205 -28.85 10.88 -16.42
N CYS A 206 -28.79 12.04 -17.09
CA CYS A 206 -27.73 12.38 -18.05
C CYS A 206 -26.41 12.75 -17.35
N SER A 207 -26.47 13.36 -16.16
CA SER A 207 -25.29 13.72 -15.38
C SER A 207 -24.48 12.46 -15.08
N ARG A 208 -23.25 12.41 -15.59
CA ARG A 208 -22.31 11.29 -15.35
C ARG A 208 -22.29 10.95 -13.86
N ALA A 209 -22.63 9.70 -13.51
CA ALA A 209 -22.36 9.21 -12.17
C ALA A 209 -20.84 9.22 -11.98
N PRO A 210 -20.31 9.82 -10.90
CA PRO A 210 -18.87 9.90 -10.70
C PRO A 210 -18.26 8.58 -10.17
N LEU A 211 -18.89 7.46 -10.52
CA LEU A 211 -18.56 6.09 -10.13
C LEU A 211 -17.11 5.68 -10.47
N HIS A 212 -16.49 6.32 -11.46
CA HIS A 212 -15.12 6.05 -11.89
C HIS A 212 -14.09 6.17 -10.77
N LYS A 213 -14.27 7.10 -9.83
CA LYS A 213 -13.25 7.41 -8.81
C LYS A 213 -13.50 6.70 -7.47
N LEU A 214 -14.71 6.18 -7.23
CA LEU A 214 -14.99 5.31 -6.09
C LEU A 214 -14.27 3.98 -6.21
N GLN A 215 -14.15 3.44 -7.42
CA GLN A 215 -13.39 2.22 -7.69
C GLN A 215 -11.88 2.43 -7.47
N GLU A 216 -11.35 3.60 -7.80
CA GLU A 216 -9.96 3.96 -7.52
C GLU A 216 -9.71 4.11 -6.00
N PHE A 217 -10.64 4.73 -5.28
CA PHE A 217 -10.60 4.85 -3.82
C PHE A 217 -10.71 3.51 -3.10
N GLU A 218 -11.65 2.63 -3.49
CA GLU A 218 -11.80 1.30 -2.90
C GLU A 218 -10.55 0.43 -3.15
N ASN A 219 -9.98 0.52 -4.36
CA ASN A 219 -8.72 -0.14 -4.70
C ASN A 219 -7.54 0.41 -3.90
N LEU A 220 -7.52 1.71 -3.60
CA LEU A 220 -6.51 2.35 -2.76
C LEU A 220 -6.70 2.02 -1.27
N MET A 221 -7.93 1.94 -0.77
CA MET A 221 -8.23 1.51 0.60
C MET A 221 -7.87 0.04 0.83
N LYS A 222 -8.15 -0.84 -0.15
CA LYS A 222 -7.72 -2.25 -0.12
C LYS A 222 -6.20 -2.40 -0.27
N ARG A 223 -5.54 -1.52 -1.04
CA ARG A 223 -4.06 -1.42 -1.09
C ARG A 223 -3.47 -0.86 0.21
N GLY A 224 -4.12 0.09 0.87
CA GLY A 224 -3.76 0.59 2.20
C GLY A 224 -3.87 -0.49 3.27
N GLY A 225 -4.89 -1.35 3.18
CA GLY A 225 -5.00 -2.57 3.97
C GLY A 225 -3.90 -3.60 3.70
N ARG A 226 -3.26 -3.56 2.52
CA ARG A 226 -2.14 -4.42 2.13
C ARG A 226 -0.77 -3.86 2.58
N LYS A 227 -0.66 -2.59 3.00
CA LYS A 227 0.55 -2.15 3.73
C LYS A 227 0.70 -2.87 5.08
N ARG A 228 -0.40 -3.40 5.66
CA ARG A 228 -0.35 -4.30 6.83
C ARG A 228 0.23 -5.69 6.55
N LEU A 229 0.33 -6.12 5.28
CA LEU A 229 1.00 -7.37 4.92
C LEU A 229 2.54 -7.24 4.84
N PHE A 230 3.08 -6.01 4.86
CA PHE A 230 4.52 -5.78 5.05
C PHE A 230 4.88 -5.29 6.47
N GLU A 231 3.88 -4.96 7.27
CA GLU A 231 3.97 -4.91 8.73
C GLU A 231 3.89 -6.32 9.36
N GLU A 232 3.54 -7.32 8.55
CA GLU A 232 3.80 -8.75 8.77
C GLU A 232 5.07 -9.23 8.03
N ALA A 233 6.08 -8.37 7.84
CA ALA A 233 7.44 -8.89 7.90
C ALA A 233 7.56 -9.57 9.27
N PRO A 234 8.10 -10.79 9.39
CA PRO A 234 8.09 -11.54 10.64
C PRO A 234 8.88 -10.72 11.66
N SER A 235 8.14 -10.00 12.50
CA SER A 235 8.68 -9.34 13.66
C SER A 235 9.37 -10.44 14.47
N ALA A 236 10.69 -10.31 14.57
CA ALA A 236 11.53 -11.04 15.51
C ALA A 236 10.95 -10.99 16.96
N GLU A 237 10.00 -10.09 17.19
CA GLU A 237 9.14 -9.98 18.36
C GLU A 237 8.32 -11.24 18.71
N LYS A 238 7.90 -12.08 17.74
CA LYS A 238 7.16 -13.32 18.05
C LYS A 238 8.05 -14.45 18.59
N ARG A 239 9.36 -14.47 18.28
CA ARG A 239 10.32 -15.40 18.92
C ARG A 239 10.71 -14.92 20.32
N GLN A 240 10.79 -13.61 20.55
CA GLN A 240 11.24 -13.04 21.82
C GLN A 240 10.17 -13.11 22.92
N LYS A 241 8.88 -13.03 22.58
CA LYS A 241 7.78 -13.21 23.55
C LYS A 241 7.57 -14.66 24.00
N GLN A 242 7.93 -15.67 23.19
CA GLN A 242 7.86 -17.08 23.60
C GLN A 242 9.01 -17.47 24.55
N LEU A 243 10.19 -16.87 24.38
CA LEU A 243 11.35 -17.09 25.26
C LEU A 243 11.21 -16.36 26.61
N CYS A 244 10.59 -15.18 26.63
CA CYS A 244 10.40 -14.40 27.85
C CYS A 244 9.28 -14.95 28.76
N LEU A 245 8.29 -15.67 28.22
CA LEU A 245 7.24 -16.29 29.03
C LEU A 245 7.73 -17.53 29.80
N ASN A 246 8.76 -18.23 29.28
CA ASN A 246 9.37 -19.38 29.96
C ASN A 246 10.36 -18.96 31.07
N SER A 247 10.87 -17.72 31.06
CA SER A 247 11.75 -17.21 32.11
C SER A 247 11.02 -16.51 33.27
N MET A 248 9.71 -16.27 33.15
CA MET A 248 8.91 -15.63 34.21
C MET A 248 8.41 -16.57 35.32
N PHE A 249 8.63 -17.90 35.21
CA PHE A 249 8.21 -18.89 36.22
C PHE A 249 9.37 -19.53 37.01
N SER A 250 10.50 -18.84 37.18
CA SER A 250 11.47 -19.23 38.20
C SER A 250 12.00 -17.99 38.93
N LYS A 251 11.31 -17.63 40.02
CA LYS A 251 11.84 -16.70 41.01
C LYS A 251 12.84 -17.46 41.88
N GLN A 252 14.11 -17.11 41.81
CA GLN A 252 15.01 -17.23 42.95
C GLN A 252 15.93 -16.01 42.98
N ALA A 253 15.92 -15.29 44.11
CA ALA A 253 16.71 -14.09 44.32
C ALA A 253 18.21 -14.44 44.35
N VAL A 254 19.02 -13.73 43.55
CA VAL A 254 20.46 -13.98 43.47
C VAL A 254 21.25 -12.75 43.94
N SER A 255 22.16 -13.02 44.88
CA SER A 255 23.00 -12.07 45.63
C SER A 255 23.96 -11.25 44.77
N GLN A 256 24.33 -10.06 45.25
CA GLN A 256 25.23 -9.06 44.63
C GLN A 256 26.62 -9.62 44.23
N HIS A 257 27.06 -10.72 44.86
CA HIS A 257 28.29 -11.44 44.51
C HIS A 257 28.21 -12.21 43.17
N THR A 258 27.00 -12.38 42.60
CA THR A 258 26.80 -12.99 41.29
C THR A 258 26.77 -11.96 40.15
N LEU A 259 26.47 -10.69 40.45
CA LEU A 259 26.54 -9.58 39.48
C LEU A 259 27.99 -9.29 39.05
N ASP A 260 28.94 -9.38 39.98
CA ASP A 260 30.37 -9.20 39.68
C ASP A 260 30.96 -10.36 38.84
N LYS A 261 30.39 -11.57 38.97
CA LYS A 261 30.69 -12.68 38.06
C LYS A 261 30.04 -12.51 36.68
N LEU A 262 28.87 -11.87 36.58
CA LEU A 262 28.18 -11.65 35.30
C LEU A 262 28.88 -10.62 34.41
N VAL A 263 29.45 -9.56 34.99
CA VAL A 263 30.20 -8.54 34.22
C VAL A 263 31.54 -9.10 33.71
N THR A 264 32.11 -10.12 34.36
CA THR A 264 33.32 -10.83 33.89
C THR A 264 33.04 -12.02 32.98
N THR A 265 31.79 -12.51 32.89
CA THR A 265 31.42 -13.65 32.04
C THR A 265 30.86 -13.23 30.67
N PHE A 266 30.61 -11.93 30.44
CA PHE A 266 30.11 -11.42 29.14
C PHE A 266 31.13 -11.45 27.99
N VAL A 267 32.31 -12.07 28.17
CA VAL A 267 33.31 -12.25 27.11
C VAL A 267 33.24 -13.65 26.47
N VAL A 268 32.50 -14.61 27.02
CA VAL A 268 32.45 -15.96 26.43
C VAL A 268 31.06 -16.55 26.57
N GLU A 269 30.21 -16.33 25.57
CA GLU A 269 29.36 -17.38 24.95
C GLU A 269 28.41 -16.76 23.90
N GLY A 270 28.74 -17.01 22.63
CA GLY A 270 27.81 -17.10 21.50
C GLY A 270 26.64 -16.10 21.42
N LEU A 271 26.91 -14.87 20.96
CA LEU A 271 25.88 -14.02 20.36
C LEU A 271 25.96 -14.17 18.82
N PRO A 272 24.92 -14.72 18.16
CA PRO A 272 24.94 -15.01 16.72
C PRO A 272 24.68 -13.76 15.84
N SER A 273 25.14 -12.58 16.26
CA SER A 273 24.84 -11.32 15.57
C SER A 273 25.97 -10.31 15.66
N PHE A 274 27.18 -10.72 15.27
CA PHE A 274 28.23 -9.79 14.88
C PHE A 274 28.25 -9.66 13.36
N SER A 275 28.50 -8.45 12.84
CA SER A 275 28.72 -8.29 11.41
C SER A 275 30.04 -8.97 11.02
N ILE A 276 30.12 -9.52 9.80
CA ILE A 276 31.28 -10.29 9.31
C ILE A 276 32.59 -9.47 9.40
N VAL A 277 32.47 -8.13 9.32
CA VAL A 277 33.59 -7.19 9.42
C VAL A 277 34.15 -7.10 10.85
N GLU A 278 33.28 -7.12 11.86
CA GLU A 278 33.71 -7.09 13.27
C GLU A 278 34.26 -8.44 13.73
N GLU A 279 33.75 -9.55 13.20
CA GLU A 279 34.31 -10.88 13.47
C GLU A 279 35.75 -11.00 12.96
N GLN A 280 36.04 -10.44 11.79
CA GLN A 280 37.38 -10.42 11.21
C GLN A 280 38.34 -9.54 12.02
N ALA A 281 37.91 -8.32 12.37
CA ALA A 281 38.71 -7.41 13.19
C ALA A 281 39.01 -7.98 14.58
N PHE A 282 38.06 -8.72 15.18
CA PHE A 282 38.27 -9.35 16.49
C PHE A 282 39.22 -10.55 16.41
N LYS A 283 39.14 -11.35 15.34
CA LYS A 283 40.09 -12.45 15.08
C LYS A 283 41.52 -11.94 14.88
N ASP A 284 41.69 -10.84 14.15
CA ASP A 284 43.01 -10.23 13.93
C ASP A 284 43.64 -9.75 15.25
N ILE A 285 42.82 -9.20 16.17
CA ILE A 285 43.23 -8.77 17.51
C ILE A 285 43.59 -9.98 18.40
N GLU A 286 42.80 -11.06 18.36
CA GLU A 286 43.07 -12.30 19.11
C GLU A 286 44.38 -12.97 18.65
N GLU A 287 44.63 -12.99 17.34
CA GLU A 287 45.84 -13.57 16.74
C GLU A 287 47.11 -12.76 17.06
N HIS A 288 47.02 -11.42 17.10
CA HIS A 288 48.14 -10.55 17.44
C HIS A 288 48.49 -10.52 18.93
N LEU A 289 47.49 -10.49 19.83
CA LEU A 289 47.75 -10.33 21.26
C LEU A 289 48.09 -11.63 21.99
N ALA A 290 47.56 -12.78 21.58
CA ALA A 290 47.81 -14.05 22.28
C ALA A 290 47.55 -15.29 21.40
N PRO A 291 48.50 -15.69 20.53
CA PRO A 291 48.32 -16.86 19.68
C PRO A 291 48.03 -18.12 20.52
N GLY A 292 46.84 -18.68 20.34
CA GLY A 292 46.40 -19.92 20.98
C GLY A 292 45.65 -19.79 22.33
N ARG A 293 45.32 -18.57 22.80
CA ARG A 293 44.45 -18.39 23.99
C ARG A 293 43.06 -17.92 23.61
N LYS A 294 42.04 -18.69 24.00
CA LYS A 294 40.62 -18.40 23.76
C LYS A 294 40.02 -17.27 24.63
N THR A 295 40.83 -16.59 25.44
CA THR A 295 40.36 -15.56 26.39
C THR A 295 41.38 -14.44 26.50
N LEU A 296 40.94 -13.23 26.14
CA LEU A 296 41.69 -11.99 26.30
C LEU A 296 41.28 -11.32 27.62
N THR A 297 42.25 -11.05 28.50
CA THR A 297 42.04 -10.30 29.74
C THR A 297 42.05 -8.80 29.48
N ARG A 298 41.24 -8.04 30.22
CA ARG A 298 41.08 -6.57 30.09
C ARG A 298 42.41 -5.80 30.12
N GLN A 299 43.39 -6.27 30.90
CA GLN A 299 44.73 -5.68 30.97
C GLN A 299 45.52 -5.78 29.65
N MET A 300 45.39 -6.89 28.91
CA MET A 300 46.11 -7.09 27.65
C MET A 300 45.58 -6.15 26.55
N LEU A 301 44.27 -5.92 26.53
CA LEU A 301 43.65 -4.98 25.60
C LEU A 301 44.03 -3.53 25.89
N THR A 302 44.13 -3.13 27.16
CA THR A 302 44.55 -1.77 27.53
C THR A 302 46.00 -1.49 27.17
N ASP A 303 46.91 -2.45 27.38
CA ASP A 303 48.34 -2.27 27.10
C ASP A 303 48.64 -2.11 25.59
N HIS A 304 47.78 -2.62 24.70
CA HIS A 304 47.96 -2.48 23.25
C HIS A 304 47.48 -1.14 22.69
N PHE A 305 46.44 -0.54 23.27
CA PHE A 305 45.95 0.77 22.83
C PHE A 305 46.82 1.94 23.30
N ASP A 306 47.69 1.70 24.29
CA ASP A 306 48.62 2.69 24.84
C ASP A 306 50.04 2.65 24.22
N ALA A 307 50.30 1.75 23.26
CA ALA A 307 51.59 1.57 22.55
C ALA A 307 51.52 1.99 21.08
#